data_AF-A0A972CAD3-F1
#
_entry.id   AF-A0A972CAD3-F1
#
_cell.length_a   1.000
_cell.length_b   1.000
_cell.length_c   1.000
_cell.angle_alpha   90.00
_cell.angle_beta   90.00
_cell.angle_gamma   90.00
#
_symmetry.space_group_name_H-M   'P 1'
#
loop_
_entity.id
_entity.type
_entity.pdbx_description
1 polymer ?
#
loop_
_entity_poly.entity_id
_entity_poly.type
_entity_poly.pdbx_seq_one_letter_code
_entity_poly.pdbx_strand_id
1 'polypeptide(L)'
;EDSLGLKENYGNDILGALTAISENEATFVSRGDDSGTHKKELSIWSAAGIEPAGDWYVEAGAGMGDVLKMADEMQAYTLTDRATYLNMRDVLELEILVEGDENLFNQYGIIPVNPEKSEQINAEGAQKLFEWFLSEETQKLIGEYGVEEFGQPLFTPNAK
;
A
#
# COMPACT_ATOMS: atom_id res chain seq x y z
N GLU A 1 -20.51 1.79 -2.49
CA GLU A 1 -21.19 0.56 -2.01
C GLU A 1 -20.41 -0.67 -2.50
N ASP A 2 -20.16 -1.68 -1.67
CA ASP A 2 -19.41 -2.91 -2.06
C ASP A 2 -20.28 -3.85 -2.89
N SER A 3 -20.49 -3.49 -4.16
CA SER A 3 -21.41 -4.18 -5.08
C SER A 3 -21.02 -5.63 -5.38
N LEU A 4 -19.72 -5.95 -5.29
CA LEU A 4 -19.18 -7.30 -5.51
C LEU A 4 -19.05 -8.11 -4.21
N GLY A 5 -19.37 -7.54 -3.05
CA GLY A 5 -19.21 -8.20 -1.76
C GLY A 5 -17.76 -8.60 -1.47
N LEU A 6 -16.78 -7.78 -1.89
CA LEU A 6 -15.37 -8.07 -1.73
C LEU A 6 -14.97 -8.26 -0.27
N LYS A 7 -15.58 -7.50 0.64
CA LYS A 7 -15.27 -7.57 2.07
C LYS A 7 -15.61 -8.91 2.69
N GLU A 8 -16.73 -9.50 2.30
CA GLU A 8 -17.20 -10.80 2.80
C GLU A 8 -16.47 -11.96 2.11
N ASN A 9 -16.29 -11.88 0.80
CA ASN A 9 -15.81 -13.00 -0.01
C ASN A 9 -14.29 -13.06 -0.16
N TYR A 10 -13.61 -11.90 -0.09
CA TYR A 10 -12.19 -11.76 -0.44
C TYR A 10 -11.43 -10.86 0.54
N GLY A 11 -11.94 -10.65 1.76
CA GLY A 11 -11.39 -9.67 2.71
C GLY A 11 -9.89 -9.81 3.03
N ASN A 12 -9.29 -10.98 2.76
CA ASN A 12 -7.86 -11.26 2.89
C ASN A 12 -7.27 -11.98 1.66
N ASP A 13 -7.88 -11.81 0.48
CA ASP A 13 -7.45 -12.40 -0.79
C ASP A 13 -7.49 -11.33 -1.89
N ILE A 14 -6.37 -10.62 -2.07
CA ILE A 14 -6.31 -9.53 -3.05
C ILE A 14 -6.36 -10.04 -4.49
N LEU A 15 -5.82 -11.24 -4.75
CA LEU A 15 -5.82 -11.81 -6.11
C LEU A 15 -7.24 -12.20 -6.53
N GLY A 16 -8.00 -12.82 -5.62
CA GLY A 16 -9.42 -13.11 -5.83
C GLY A 16 -10.25 -11.85 -6.01
N ALA A 17 -10.00 -10.82 -5.19
CA ALA A 17 -10.70 -9.54 -5.31
C ALA A 17 -10.46 -8.83 -6.65
N LEU A 18 -9.20 -8.74 -7.09
CA LEU A 18 -8.85 -8.15 -8.39
C LEU A 18 -9.43 -8.96 -9.56
N THR A 19 -9.46 -10.29 -9.44
CA THR A 19 -10.12 -11.16 -10.41
C THR A 19 -11.61 -10.85 -10.50
N ALA A 20 -12.31 -10.75 -9.37
CA ALA A 20 -13.73 -10.41 -9.33
C ALA A 20 -14.02 -9.02 -9.93
N ILE A 21 -13.17 -8.03 -9.64
CA ILE A 21 -13.26 -6.68 -10.24
C ILE A 21 -13.12 -6.75 -11.76
N SER A 22 -12.11 -7.48 -12.27
CA SER A 22 -11.88 -7.61 -13.70
C SER A 22 -12.97 -8.38 -14.43
N GLU A 23 -13.48 -9.48 -13.87
CA GLU A 23 -14.53 -10.31 -14.49
C GLU A 23 -15.88 -9.57 -14.61
N ASN A 24 -16.14 -8.64 -13.70
CA ASN A 24 -17.37 -7.83 -13.69
C ASN A 24 -17.17 -6.45 -14.32
N GLU A 25 -15.97 -6.14 -14.83
CA GLU A 25 -15.58 -4.81 -15.34
C GLU A 25 -15.99 -3.69 -14.37
N ALA A 26 -15.82 -3.93 -13.07
CA ALA A 26 -16.13 -2.93 -12.05
C ALA A 26 -15.06 -1.84 -12.06
N THR A 27 -15.48 -0.58 -11.97
CA THR A 27 -14.57 0.55 -12.09
C THR A 27 -13.45 0.47 -11.06
N PHE A 28 -12.21 0.48 -11.53
CA PHE A 28 -11.00 0.53 -10.74
C PHE A 28 -10.18 1.76 -11.13
N VAL A 29 -9.87 2.62 -10.16
CA VAL A 29 -9.05 3.81 -10.38
C VAL A 29 -7.60 3.47 -10.03
N SER A 30 -6.74 3.48 -11.05
CA SER A 30 -5.30 3.36 -10.90
C SER A 30 -4.65 4.74 -10.71
N ARG A 31 -3.53 4.74 -9.98
CA ARG A 31 -2.63 5.90 -9.93
C ARG A 31 -2.11 6.29 -11.32
N GLY A 32 -1.71 5.32 -12.14
CA GLY A 32 -1.20 5.58 -13.50
C GLY A 32 0.02 6.54 -13.56
N ASP A 33 0.82 6.63 -12.50
CA ASP A 33 1.84 7.71 -12.32
C ASP A 33 3.29 7.20 -12.13
N ASP A 34 3.55 5.92 -12.41
CA ASP A 34 4.84 5.22 -12.19
C ASP A 34 5.38 5.23 -10.74
N SER A 35 4.55 5.59 -9.76
CA SER A 35 4.91 5.57 -8.35
C SER A 35 5.10 4.15 -7.79
N GLY A 36 5.60 4.07 -6.56
CA GLY A 36 5.69 2.79 -5.84
C GLY A 36 4.32 2.11 -5.69
N THR A 37 3.25 2.87 -5.43
CA THR A 37 1.88 2.34 -5.34
C THR A 37 1.41 1.80 -6.69
N HIS A 38 1.64 2.54 -7.78
CA HIS A 38 1.30 2.08 -9.13
C HIS A 38 2.05 0.79 -9.49
N LYS A 39 3.35 0.73 -9.23
CA LYS A 39 4.16 -0.48 -9.45
C LYS A 39 3.67 -1.67 -8.62
N LYS A 40 3.27 -1.42 -7.37
CA LYS A 40 2.70 -2.44 -6.49
C LYS A 40 1.38 -2.97 -7.06
N GLU A 41 0.48 -2.07 -7.44
CA GLU A 41 -0.79 -2.41 -8.09
C GLU A 41 -0.58 -3.32 -9.31
N LEU A 42 0.25 -2.89 -10.27
CA LEU A 42 0.56 -3.66 -11.48
C LEU A 42 1.18 -5.04 -11.15
N SER A 43 1.99 -5.14 -10.11
CA SER A 43 2.57 -6.42 -9.69
C SER A 43 1.50 -7.40 -9.18
N ILE A 44 0.45 -6.89 -8.53
CA ILE A 44 -0.65 -7.72 -8.00
C ILE A 44 -1.58 -8.13 -9.15
N TRP A 45 -1.89 -7.23 -10.08
CA TRP A 45 -2.60 -7.57 -11.33
C TRP A 45 -1.89 -8.69 -12.09
N SER A 46 -0.57 -8.56 -12.27
CA SER A 46 0.24 -9.59 -12.92
C SER A 46 0.25 -10.91 -12.14
N ALA A 47 0.26 -10.88 -10.81
CA ALA A 47 0.18 -12.08 -9.98
C ALA A 47 -1.18 -12.79 -10.08
N ALA A 48 -2.26 -12.03 -10.32
CA ALA A 48 -3.58 -12.58 -10.65
C ALA A 48 -3.66 -13.09 -12.11
N GLY A 49 -2.63 -12.89 -12.92
CA GLY A 49 -2.61 -13.27 -14.34
C GLY A 49 -3.45 -12.35 -15.22
N ILE A 50 -3.71 -11.12 -14.77
CA ILE A 50 -4.58 -10.15 -15.41
C ILE A 50 -3.75 -8.96 -15.89
N GLU A 51 -3.93 -8.58 -17.15
CA GLU A 51 -3.47 -7.28 -17.66
C GLU A 51 -4.71 -6.37 -17.74
N PRO A 52 -4.86 -5.40 -16.82
CA PRO A 52 -6.07 -4.59 -16.74
C PRO A 52 -6.15 -3.66 -17.95
N ALA A 53 -7.28 -3.69 -18.65
CA ALA A 53 -7.50 -2.89 -19.85
C ALA A 53 -9.00 -2.66 -20.09
N GLY A 54 -9.34 -1.55 -20.73
CA GLY A 54 -10.71 -1.16 -21.03
C GLY A 54 -11.21 0.00 -20.16
N ASP A 55 -12.45 0.40 -20.37
CA ASP A 55 -13.03 1.62 -19.77
C ASP A 55 -13.21 1.51 -18.24
N TRP A 56 -13.24 0.30 -17.68
CA TRP A 56 -13.35 0.06 -16.24
C TRP A 56 -12.04 0.31 -15.50
N TYR A 57 -10.88 0.28 -16.18
CA TYR A 57 -9.58 0.54 -15.58
C TYR A 57 -9.12 1.96 -15.89
N VAL A 58 -9.29 2.86 -14.92
CA VAL A 58 -9.10 4.30 -15.09
C VAL A 58 -7.74 4.73 -14.57
N GLU A 59 -6.82 5.08 -15.45
CA GLU A 59 -5.52 5.65 -15.08
C GLU A 59 -5.64 7.15 -14.81
N ALA A 60 -5.55 7.56 -13.54
CA ALA A 60 -5.73 8.96 -13.15
C ALA A 60 -4.51 9.85 -13.45
N GLY A 61 -3.30 9.28 -13.49
CA GLY A 61 -2.05 10.03 -13.63
C GLY A 61 -1.81 11.01 -12.48
N ALA A 62 -2.31 10.70 -11.28
CA ALA A 62 -2.41 11.62 -10.16
C ALA A 62 -1.87 11.04 -8.84
N GLY A 63 -1.67 11.90 -7.84
CA GLY A 63 -1.26 11.49 -6.50
C GLY A 63 -2.36 10.73 -5.76
N MET A 64 -1.98 9.99 -4.72
CA MET A 64 -2.88 9.07 -4.00
C MET A 64 -4.12 9.75 -3.41
N GLY A 65 -3.99 10.97 -2.88
CA GLY A 65 -5.14 11.69 -2.32
C GLY A 65 -6.19 12.07 -3.37
N ASP A 66 -5.76 12.41 -4.59
CA ASP A 66 -6.69 12.74 -5.68
C ASP A 66 -7.32 11.47 -6.26
N VAL A 67 -6.57 10.37 -6.34
CA VAL A 67 -7.11 9.05 -6.72
C VAL A 67 -8.17 8.56 -5.72
N LEU A 68 -7.94 8.73 -4.42
CA LEU A 68 -8.95 8.38 -3.42
C LEU A 68 -10.24 9.19 -3.59
N LYS A 69 -10.15 10.51 -3.82
CA LYS A 69 -11.33 11.34 -4.08
C LYS A 69 -12.04 10.93 -5.36
N MET A 70 -11.29 10.64 -6.43
CA MET A 70 -11.86 10.17 -7.69
C MET A 70 -12.58 8.84 -7.52
N ALA A 71 -11.96 7.88 -6.83
CA ALA A 71 -12.59 6.60 -6.53
C ALA A 71 -13.86 6.77 -5.68
N ASP A 72 -13.85 7.68 -4.70
CA ASP A 72 -15.01 8.02 -3.89
C ASP A 72 -16.15 8.62 -4.73
N GLU A 73 -15.86 9.63 -5.55
CA GLU A 73 -16.83 10.29 -6.44
C GLU A 73 -17.43 9.30 -7.46
N MET A 74 -16.62 8.38 -7.98
CA MET A 74 -17.03 7.37 -8.94
C MET A 74 -17.67 6.14 -8.30
N GLN A 75 -17.65 6.03 -6.97
CA GLN A 75 -18.03 4.82 -6.23
C GLN A 75 -17.28 3.58 -6.76
N ALA A 76 -15.97 3.73 -6.94
CA ALA A 76 -15.06 2.79 -7.59
C ALA A 76 -14.07 2.16 -6.60
N TYR A 77 -13.36 1.13 -7.07
CA TYR A 77 -12.30 0.45 -6.32
C TYR A 77 -10.94 1.12 -6.58
N THR A 78 -10.02 1.08 -5.63
CA THR A 78 -8.63 1.54 -5.80
C THR A 78 -7.71 0.83 -4.82
N LEU A 79 -6.43 0.69 -5.18
CA LEU A 79 -5.38 0.31 -4.24
C LEU A 79 -4.78 1.57 -3.59
N THR A 80 -4.60 1.56 -2.26
CA THR A 80 -3.98 2.67 -1.52
C THR A 80 -3.12 2.12 -0.39
N ASP A 81 -2.12 2.91 0.04
CA ASP A 81 -1.48 2.66 1.33
C ASP A 81 -2.42 3.05 2.49
N ARG A 82 -2.25 2.37 3.63
CA ARG A 82 -3.10 2.50 4.81
C ARG A 82 -3.02 3.91 5.41
N ALA A 83 -1.85 4.52 5.46
CA ALA A 83 -1.65 5.82 6.09
C ALA A 83 -2.38 6.92 5.32
N THR A 84 -2.30 6.93 3.99
CA THR A 84 -3.02 7.89 3.15
C THR A 84 -4.54 7.76 3.34
N TYR A 85 -5.07 6.53 3.33
CA TYR A 85 -6.50 6.30 3.58
C TYR A 85 -6.93 6.83 4.96
N LEU A 86 -6.20 6.50 6.03
CA LEU A 86 -6.58 6.89 7.38
C LEU A 86 -6.56 8.41 7.59
N ASN A 87 -5.66 9.13 6.91
CA ASN A 87 -5.63 10.60 6.92
C ASN A 87 -6.84 11.23 6.22
N MET A 88 -7.49 10.50 5.32
CA MET A 88 -8.60 11.01 4.50
C MET A 88 -9.94 10.37 4.83
N ARG A 89 -9.98 9.35 5.70
CA ARG A 89 -11.19 8.54 5.98
C ARG A 89 -12.40 9.37 6.43
N ASP A 90 -12.17 10.50 7.10
CA ASP A 90 -13.26 11.33 7.63
C ASP A 90 -13.92 12.20 6.52
N VAL A 91 -13.31 12.27 5.33
CA VAL A 91 -13.82 13.03 4.17
C VAL A 91 -14.13 12.15 2.96
N LEU A 92 -14.10 10.84 3.13
CA LEU A 92 -14.40 9.84 2.09
C LEU A 92 -15.54 8.94 2.59
N GLU A 93 -16.35 8.42 1.68
CA GLU A 93 -17.32 7.34 1.92
C GLU A 93 -16.73 5.95 1.61
N LEU A 94 -15.51 5.90 1.07
CA LEU A 94 -14.76 4.66 0.83
C LEU A 94 -14.50 3.88 2.14
N GLU A 95 -14.57 2.55 2.03
CA GLU A 95 -14.21 1.63 3.12
C GLU A 95 -13.04 0.73 2.72
N ILE A 96 -12.33 0.20 3.72
CA ILE A 96 -11.40 -0.92 3.49
C ILE A 96 -12.21 -2.19 3.24
N LEU A 97 -12.03 -2.77 2.06
CA LEU A 97 -12.67 -4.02 1.65
C LEU A 97 -11.73 -5.21 1.74
N VAL A 98 -10.47 -5.05 1.37
CA VAL A 98 -9.46 -6.11 1.35
C VAL A 98 -8.20 -5.66 2.07
N GLU A 99 -7.72 -6.46 3.03
CA GLU A 99 -6.49 -6.22 3.76
C GLU A 99 -5.88 -7.50 4.36
N GLY A 100 -4.61 -7.44 4.76
CA GLY A 100 -3.93 -8.53 5.46
C GLY A 100 -3.21 -9.53 4.54
N ASP A 101 -3.52 -9.52 3.25
CA ASP A 101 -2.91 -10.42 2.27
C ASP A 101 -1.40 -10.11 2.16
N GLU A 102 -0.55 -11.13 2.12
CA GLU A 102 0.90 -10.96 2.01
C GLU A 102 1.31 -10.22 0.72
N ASN A 103 0.52 -10.34 -0.35
CA ASN A 103 0.70 -9.60 -1.57
C ASN A 103 0.47 -8.09 -1.38
N LEU A 104 -0.20 -7.65 -0.33
CA LEU A 104 -0.36 -6.24 0.02
C LEU A 104 0.79 -5.71 0.88
N PHE A 105 1.68 -6.56 1.38
CA PHE A 105 2.78 -6.11 2.24
C PHE A 105 3.73 -5.19 1.45
N ASN A 106 4.04 -4.07 2.08
CA ASN A 106 5.00 -3.09 1.59
C ASN A 106 6.23 -3.13 2.50
N GLN A 107 7.16 -4.02 2.18
CA GLN A 107 8.34 -4.26 3.01
C GLN A 107 9.34 -3.10 2.90
N TYR A 108 9.74 -2.56 4.05
CA TYR A 108 10.84 -1.60 4.16
C TYR A 108 12.13 -2.32 4.56
N GLY A 109 13.25 -1.83 4.03
CA GLY A 109 14.59 -2.29 4.35
C GLY A 109 15.57 -1.13 4.41
N ILE A 110 16.53 -1.21 5.33
CA ILE A 110 17.65 -0.27 5.44
C ILE A 110 18.91 -0.96 4.93
N ILE A 111 19.60 -0.32 3.98
CA ILE A 111 20.79 -0.87 3.32
C ILE A 111 21.94 0.14 3.48
N PRO A 112 22.93 -0.12 4.36
CA PRO A 112 24.13 0.69 4.44
C PRO A 112 24.88 0.71 3.10
N VAL A 113 25.30 1.89 2.66
CA VAL A 113 26.07 2.03 1.41
C VAL A 113 27.46 1.44 1.60
N ASN A 114 27.95 0.68 0.61
CA ASN A 114 29.29 0.09 0.65
C ASN A 114 30.37 1.19 0.82
N PRO A 115 31.11 1.21 1.95
CA PRO A 115 32.10 2.24 2.24
C PRO A 115 33.30 2.25 1.28
N GLU A 116 33.59 1.14 0.60
CA GLU A 116 34.66 1.07 -0.41
C GLU A 116 34.35 1.92 -1.66
N LYS A 117 33.11 2.38 -1.83
CA LYS A 117 32.71 3.22 -2.97
C LYS A 117 33.16 4.67 -2.82
N SER A 118 33.38 5.16 -1.61
CA SER A 118 33.82 6.54 -1.36
C SER A 118 34.23 6.73 0.11
N GLU A 119 35.35 7.41 0.33
CA GLU A 119 35.82 7.81 1.67
C GLU A 119 34.90 8.83 2.37
N GLN A 120 33.97 9.47 1.65
CA GLN A 120 32.99 10.39 2.23
C GLN A 120 31.81 9.67 2.91
N ILE A 121 31.72 8.35 2.76
CA ILE A 121 30.63 7.55 3.33
C ILE A 121 30.85 7.42 4.83
N ASN A 122 29.87 7.89 5.62
CA ASN A 122 29.86 7.70 7.07
C ASN A 122 29.43 6.27 7.43
N ALA A 123 30.35 5.32 7.25
CA ALA A 123 30.10 3.90 7.50
C ALA A 123 29.69 3.62 8.94
N GLU A 124 30.36 4.26 9.91
CA GLU A 124 30.09 4.09 11.33
C GLU A 124 28.68 4.57 11.69
N GLY A 125 28.27 5.74 11.17
CA GLY A 125 26.93 6.28 11.38
C GLY A 125 25.85 5.42 10.74
N ALA A 126 26.09 4.92 9.52
CA ALA A 126 25.16 4.02 8.85
C ALA A 126 24.96 2.71 9.62
N GLN A 127 26.04 2.13 10.16
CA GLN A 127 25.98 0.92 10.98
C GLN A 127 25.22 1.16 12.29
N LYS A 128 25.48 2.28 12.98
CA LYS A 128 24.74 2.66 14.19
C LYS A 128 23.23 2.82 13.93
N LEU A 129 22.87 3.48 12.82
CA LEU A 129 21.47 3.64 12.43
C LEU A 129 20.82 2.29 12.09
N PHE A 130 21.54 1.42 11.37
CA PHE A 130 21.10 0.08 11.04
C PHE A 130 20.80 -0.74 12.31
N GLU A 131 21.74 -0.77 13.26
CA GLU A 131 21.57 -1.46 14.55
C GLU A 131 20.43 -0.86 15.38
N TRP A 132 20.29 0.47 15.37
CA TRP A 132 19.19 1.14 16.05
C TRP A 132 17.83 0.72 15.47
N PHE A 133 17.69 0.63 14.14
CA PHE A 133 16.48 0.13 13.49
C PHE A 133 16.15 -1.31 13.87
N LEU A 134 17.16 -2.17 14.06
CA LEU A 134 16.97 -3.57 14.45
C LEU A 134 16.71 -3.77 15.95
N SER A 135 17.01 -2.77 16.80
CA SER A 135 16.82 -2.89 18.25
C SER A 135 15.36 -3.11 18.66
N GLU A 136 15.15 -3.87 19.75
CA GLU A 136 13.82 -4.14 20.30
C GLU A 136 13.06 -2.84 20.64
N GLU A 137 13.77 -1.84 21.16
CA GLU A 137 13.21 -0.53 21.50
C GLU A 137 12.63 0.15 20.25
N THR A 138 13.39 0.23 19.17
CA THR A 138 12.93 0.87 17.93
C THR A 138 11.85 0.06 17.24
N GLN A 139 11.94 -1.27 17.24
CA GLN A 139 10.87 -2.12 16.71
C GLN A 139 9.55 -1.88 17.47
N LYS A 140 9.61 -1.68 18.79
CA LYS A 140 8.45 -1.28 19.58
C LYS A 140 7.94 0.10 19.18
N LEU A 141 8.82 1.10 19.02
CA LEU A 141 8.43 2.43 18.56
C LEU A 141 7.72 2.39 17.19
N ILE A 142 8.21 1.57 16.26
CA ILE A 142 7.59 1.36 14.94
C ILE A 142 6.19 0.76 15.11
N GLY A 143 6.05 -0.27 15.95
CA GLY A 143 4.76 -0.93 16.19
C GLY A 143 3.72 -0.10 16.96
N GLU A 144 4.15 0.95 17.66
CA GLU A 144 3.26 1.88 18.37
C GLU A 144 2.91 3.13 17.54
N TYR A 145 3.62 3.37 16.43
CA TYR A 145 3.44 4.55 15.60
C TYR A 145 2.04 4.58 14.95
N GLY A 146 1.34 5.71 15.14
CA GLY A 146 0.01 5.97 14.61
C GLY A 146 -1.16 5.50 15.49
N VAL A 147 -0.90 4.74 16.56
CA VAL A 147 -1.97 4.23 17.44
C VAL A 147 -2.75 5.37 18.10
N GLU A 148 -2.07 6.39 18.63
CA GLU A 148 -2.71 7.54 19.29
C GLU A 148 -3.59 8.34 18.32
N GLU A 149 -3.15 8.52 17.09
CA GLU A 149 -3.81 9.37 16.09
C GLU A 149 -4.94 8.63 15.35
N PHE A 150 -4.70 7.38 14.96
CA PHE A 150 -5.59 6.64 14.07
C PHE A 150 -6.36 5.51 14.77
N GLY A 151 -6.02 5.19 16.02
CA GLY A 151 -6.59 4.07 16.79
C GLY A 151 -5.98 2.70 16.46
N GLN A 152 -5.00 2.65 15.58
CA GLN A 152 -4.33 1.43 15.12
C GLN A 152 -2.89 1.71 14.66
N PRO A 153 -1.99 0.70 14.69
CA PRO A 153 -0.63 0.89 14.22
C PRO A 153 -0.58 1.06 12.70
N LEU A 154 0.31 1.93 12.21
CA LEU A 154 0.54 2.11 10.77
C LEU A 154 1.56 1.13 10.18
N PHE A 155 2.44 0.59 11.03
CA PHE A 155 3.52 -0.29 10.62
C PHE A 155 3.56 -1.53 11.50
N THR A 156 3.94 -2.67 10.90
CA THR A 156 4.17 -3.91 11.63
C THR A 156 5.67 -4.21 11.63
N PRO A 157 6.36 -4.15 12.79
CA PRO A 157 7.78 -4.44 12.88
C PRO A 157 8.06 -5.92 12.57
N ASN A 158 9.09 -6.19 11.75
CA ASN A 158 9.48 -7.56 11.39
C ASN A 158 11.00 -7.72 11.20
N ALA A 159 11.80 -6.91 11.90
CA ALA A 159 13.26 -7.04 11.89
C ALA A 159 13.70 -8.47 12.27
N LYS A 160 14.82 -8.90 11.68
CA LYS A 160 15.49 -10.18 11.92
C LYS A 160 16.94 -9.96 12.31
#